data_AF-A0A1G7QQM6-F1
#
_entry.id   AF-A0A1G7QQM6-F1
#
_cell.length_a   1.000
_cell.length_b   1.000
_cell.length_c   1.000
_cell.angle_alpha   90.00
_cell.angle_beta   90.00
_cell.angle_gamma   90.00
#
_symmetry.space_group_name_H-M   'P 1'
#
loop_
_entity.id
_entity.type
_entity.pdbx_description
1 polymer ?
#
loop_
_entity_poly.entity_id
_entity_poly.type
_entity_poly.pdbx_seq_one_letter_code
_entity_poly.pdbx_strand_id
1 'polypeptide(L)'
;MNRFALCCLAALVLLTGCKKDVSGSYLMNDEVAVCWLQLVRTPDNHLTGQLVSSVLKPGGKIDHESVSLTGAVNGENVMLSGGGILGMAQTTLSGRFDGNSLTLSGVPSTPVILKRASLADYQAQLDDQSKRSQTIISARATAAGQRRTLQAEKDFLSHVDRVISQMQRFDAEADVHLGRFPNAEKAYIAVTAKVSEYVTRERQLVGNPSRAVARSQLEVAATQISLNTDQVHFQGEALQRSLETNIAPLVNQVSELAQRCHETQPIGGNLPQAEIEEHKGACNRLLNAAPAFNQKYAAIVAGLSRLENVYKREKEYQAKLLDDAQRLE
;
A
#
# COMPACT_ATOMS: atom_id res chain seq x y z
N MET A 1 -96.72 6.64 63.05
CA MET A 1 -97.70 6.81 61.96
C MET A 1 -96.97 6.97 60.64
N ASN A 2 -97.07 5.95 59.78
CA ASN A 2 -97.24 5.99 58.30
C ASN A 2 -96.26 6.82 57.43
N ARG A 3 -95.65 6.34 56.34
CA ARG A 3 -95.88 5.17 55.46
C ARG A 3 -94.68 4.96 54.50
N PHE A 4 -94.59 3.72 54.02
CA PHE A 4 -93.76 3.11 52.95
C PHE A 4 -93.75 3.80 51.57
N ALA A 5 -92.63 3.66 50.83
CA ALA A 5 -92.52 3.17 49.43
C ALA A 5 -91.02 3.13 49.01
N LEU A 6 -90.38 1.98 48.69
CA LEU A 6 -90.30 1.30 47.37
C LEU A 6 -89.87 2.24 46.22
N CYS A 7 -88.95 1.96 45.27
CA CYS A 7 -88.25 0.75 44.83
C CYS A 7 -87.26 1.14 43.70
N CYS A 8 -86.29 0.26 43.40
CA CYS A 8 -85.66 -0.01 42.08
C CYS A 8 -84.48 0.83 41.53
N LEU A 9 -83.38 0.08 41.28
CA LEU A 9 -82.39 0.16 40.17
C LEU A 9 -81.61 1.48 39.98
N ALA A 10 -80.28 1.53 39.88
CA ALA A 10 -79.35 0.55 39.33
C ALA A 10 -77.94 0.77 39.91
N ALA A 11 -77.28 -0.33 40.27
CA ALA A 11 -75.83 -0.37 40.40
C ALA A 11 -75.24 -0.23 38.98
N LEU A 12 -74.97 1.00 38.56
CA LEU A 12 -74.13 1.28 37.39
C LEU A 12 -72.68 1.00 37.79
N VAL A 13 -72.31 -0.28 37.77
CA VAL A 13 -70.91 -0.69 37.72
C VAL A 13 -70.35 -0.05 36.46
N LEU A 14 -69.62 1.05 36.64
CA LEU A 14 -68.69 1.60 35.66
C LEU A 14 -67.65 0.50 35.37
N LEU A 15 -68.02 -0.44 34.51
CA LEU A 15 -67.08 -1.17 33.66
C LEU A 15 -66.52 -0.13 32.68
N THR A 16 -65.74 0.83 33.19
CA THR A 16 -64.67 1.45 32.41
C THR A 16 -63.63 0.35 32.21
N GLY A 17 -63.98 -0.62 31.36
CA GLY A 17 -62.97 -1.45 30.74
C GLY A 17 -62.01 -0.48 30.08
N CYS A 18 -60.82 -0.33 30.65
CA CYS A 18 -59.71 0.38 30.03
C CYS A 18 -59.54 -0.26 28.66
N LYS A 19 -60.16 0.33 27.64
CA LYS A 19 -59.88 -0.05 26.26
C LYS A 19 -58.40 0.26 26.10
N LYS A 20 -57.61 -0.80 25.99
CA LYS A 20 -56.20 -0.71 25.66
C LYS A 20 -56.13 -0.05 24.30
N ASP A 21 -55.85 1.24 24.27
CA ASP A 21 -55.64 1.95 23.01
C ASP A 21 -54.36 1.41 22.37
N VAL A 22 -54.36 1.26 21.05
CA VAL A 22 -53.18 0.84 20.28
C VAL A 22 -52.33 2.05 19.87
N SER A 23 -52.86 3.28 20.01
CA SER A 23 -52.08 4.50 19.79
C SER A 23 -50.90 4.59 20.75
N GLY A 24 -49.82 5.21 20.28
CA GLY A 24 -48.61 5.47 21.05
C GLY A 24 -47.36 4.99 20.33
N SER A 25 -46.27 4.94 21.08
CA SER A 25 -44.95 4.65 20.54
C SER A 25 -44.43 3.32 21.02
N TYR A 26 -43.76 2.61 20.11
CA TYR A 26 -43.26 1.28 20.30
C TYR A 26 -41.82 1.20 19.81
N LEU A 27 -41.01 0.47 20.54
CA LEU A 27 -39.59 0.29 20.30
C LEU A 27 -39.31 -1.20 20.13
N MET A 28 -38.58 -1.52 19.07
CA MET A 28 -37.86 -2.77 18.92
C MET A 28 -36.39 -2.42 18.86
N ASN A 29 -35.58 -3.12 19.64
CA ASN A 29 -34.14 -3.01 19.58
C ASN A 29 -33.53 -4.42 19.60
N ASP A 30 -32.44 -4.58 18.87
CA ASP A 30 -31.55 -5.72 18.97
C ASP A 30 -30.10 -5.23 18.88
N GLU A 31 -29.16 -6.14 18.63
CA GLU A 31 -27.75 -5.77 18.54
C GLU A 31 -27.39 -4.91 17.33
N VAL A 32 -28.21 -4.89 16.29
CA VAL A 32 -27.88 -4.25 15.01
C VAL A 32 -28.91 -3.20 14.61
N ALA A 33 -30.12 -3.22 15.14
CA ALA A 33 -31.23 -2.39 14.72
C ALA A 33 -31.98 -1.78 15.91
N VAL A 34 -32.40 -0.52 15.74
CA VAL A 34 -33.32 0.20 16.62
C VAL A 34 -34.46 0.70 15.76
N CYS A 35 -35.69 0.27 16.05
CA CYS A 35 -36.90 0.60 15.31
C CYS A 35 -37.90 1.27 16.23
N TRP A 36 -38.32 2.48 15.86
CA TRP A 36 -39.34 3.27 16.54
C TRP A 36 -40.59 3.35 15.69
N LEU A 37 -41.68 2.82 16.21
CA LEU A 37 -43.00 2.83 15.57
C LEU A 37 -43.93 3.74 16.37
N GLN A 38 -44.44 4.79 15.73
CA GLN A 38 -45.49 5.64 16.30
C GLN A 38 -46.79 5.38 15.56
N LEU A 39 -47.85 5.04 16.30
CA LEU A 39 -49.19 4.78 15.76
C LEU A 39 -50.22 5.73 16.38
N VAL A 40 -51.20 6.12 15.57
CA VAL A 40 -52.39 6.85 15.98
C VAL A 40 -53.61 6.14 15.42
N ARG A 41 -54.55 5.78 16.30
CA ARG A 41 -55.85 5.22 15.92
C ARG A 41 -56.84 6.34 15.67
N THR A 42 -57.49 6.30 14.52
CA THR A 42 -58.59 7.21 14.18
C THR A 42 -59.93 6.67 14.70
N PRO A 43 -60.98 7.51 14.84
CA PRO A 43 -62.28 7.08 15.39
C PRO A 43 -62.97 5.94 14.63
N ASP A 44 -62.64 5.75 13.34
CA ASP A 44 -63.15 4.71 12.45
C ASP A 44 -62.30 3.42 12.46
N ASN A 45 -61.39 3.27 13.42
CA ASN A 45 -60.49 2.13 13.60
C ASN A 45 -59.40 1.94 12.53
N HIS A 46 -59.14 2.96 11.72
CA HIS A 46 -57.92 3.01 10.92
C HIS A 46 -56.71 3.40 11.79
N LEU A 47 -55.53 3.02 11.31
CA LEU A 47 -54.24 3.38 11.90
C LEU A 47 -53.46 4.21 10.90
N THR A 48 -52.84 5.26 11.39
CA THR A 48 -51.78 5.99 10.70
C THR A 48 -50.55 6.01 11.58
N GLY A 49 -49.37 6.05 10.98
CA GLY A 49 -48.15 6.03 11.75
C GLY A 49 -46.88 6.23 10.95
N GLN A 50 -45.77 6.16 11.66
CA GLN A 50 -44.43 6.25 11.12
C GLN A 50 -43.55 5.19 11.78
N LEU A 51 -42.78 4.48 10.96
CA LEU A 51 -41.70 3.61 11.38
C LEU A 51 -40.38 4.27 11.03
N VAL A 52 -39.57 4.54 12.03
CA VAL A 52 -38.18 4.97 11.88
C VAL A 52 -37.29 3.80 12.27
N SER A 53 -36.29 3.48 11.47
CA SER A 53 -35.31 2.46 11.78
C SER A 53 -33.89 3.03 11.70
N SER A 54 -33.02 2.51 12.55
CA SER A 54 -31.62 2.84 12.65
C SER A 54 -30.84 1.53 12.69
N VAL A 55 -30.05 1.23 11.66
CA VAL A 55 -29.38 -0.06 11.49
C VAL A 55 -27.86 0.14 11.45
N LEU A 56 -27.18 -0.42 12.44
CA LEU A 56 -25.73 -0.52 12.55
C LEU A 56 -25.21 -1.58 11.58
N LYS A 57 -24.45 -1.15 10.58
CA LYS A 57 -23.77 -2.02 9.62
C LYS A 57 -22.47 -2.58 10.21
N PRO A 58 -21.95 -3.71 9.70
CA PRO A 58 -20.70 -4.30 10.16
C PRO A 58 -19.48 -3.36 10.11
N GLY A 59 -19.51 -2.34 9.24
CA GLY A 59 -18.45 -1.33 9.13
C GLY A 59 -18.53 -0.20 10.17
N GLY A 60 -19.52 -0.21 11.06
CA GLY A 60 -19.78 0.84 12.03
C GLY A 60 -20.67 1.97 11.50
N LYS A 61 -21.00 1.99 10.20
CA LYS A 61 -21.96 2.96 9.64
C LYS A 61 -23.36 2.67 10.19
N ILE A 62 -24.10 3.72 10.54
CA ILE A 62 -25.53 3.62 10.87
C ILE A 62 -26.32 4.11 9.67
N ASP A 63 -27.26 3.30 9.19
CA ASP A 63 -28.22 3.68 8.17
C ASP A 63 -29.56 4.01 8.83
N HIS A 64 -30.17 5.12 8.44
CA HIS A 64 -31.46 5.56 8.94
C HIS A 64 -32.50 5.50 7.84
N GLU A 65 -33.66 4.92 8.15
CA GLU A 65 -34.80 4.86 7.24
C GLU A 65 -36.06 5.30 7.96
N SER A 66 -36.97 5.95 7.24
CA SER A 66 -38.26 6.39 7.77
C SER A 66 -39.35 6.12 6.75
N VAL A 67 -40.42 5.47 7.22
CA VAL A 67 -41.52 4.98 6.39
C VAL A 67 -42.85 5.33 7.04
N SER A 68 -43.76 5.90 6.25
CA SER A 68 -45.15 6.10 6.67
C SER A 68 -45.94 4.81 6.57
N LEU A 69 -46.79 4.57 7.57
CA LEU A 69 -47.63 3.38 7.67
C LEU A 69 -49.11 3.76 7.71
N THR A 70 -49.93 2.92 7.08
CA THR A 70 -51.39 2.93 7.21
C THR A 70 -51.87 1.55 7.62
N GLY A 71 -53.04 1.44 8.23
CA GLY A 71 -53.50 0.15 8.72
C GLY A 71 -54.89 0.18 9.33
N ALA A 72 -55.24 -0.91 10.00
CA ALA A 72 -56.48 -1.05 10.73
C ALA A 72 -56.29 -1.93 11.97
N VAL A 73 -57.16 -1.75 12.96
CA VAL A 73 -57.21 -2.56 14.18
C VAL A 73 -58.60 -3.15 14.39
N ASN A 74 -58.68 -4.46 14.63
CA ASN A 74 -59.91 -5.16 14.99
C ASN A 74 -59.70 -5.99 16.27
N GLY A 75 -60.19 -5.47 17.38
CA GLY A 75 -59.92 -6.02 18.71
C GLY A 75 -58.43 -5.93 19.02
N GLU A 76 -57.80 -7.10 19.21
CA GLU A 76 -56.35 -7.21 19.42
C GLU A 76 -55.57 -7.42 18.11
N ASN A 77 -56.25 -7.67 16.99
CA ASN A 77 -55.59 -7.89 15.71
C ASN A 77 -55.23 -6.55 15.06
N VAL A 78 -53.99 -6.42 14.60
CA VAL A 78 -53.44 -5.22 13.98
C VAL A 78 -52.93 -5.58 12.59
N MET A 79 -53.22 -4.74 11.61
CA MET A 79 -52.68 -4.82 10.26
C MET A 79 -52.09 -3.48 9.89
N LEU A 80 -50.83 -3.46 9.43
CA LEU A 80 -50.10 -2.27 8.99
C LEU A 80 -49.54 -2.53 7.60
N SER A 81 -49.54 -1.51 6.74
CA SER A 81 -49.03 -1.54 5.38
C SER A 81 -48.20 -0.29 5.12
N GLY A 82 -47.09 -0.44 4.41
CA GLY A 82 -46.23 0.67 4.02
C GLY A 82 -45.16 0.25 3.02
N GLY A 83 -44.57 1.23 2.34
CA GLY A 83 -43.50 1.02 1.36
C GLY A 83 -42.12 1.26 1.97
N GLY A 84 -41.13 0.42 1.64
CA GLY A 84 -39.77 0.56 2.15
C GLY A 84 -39.52 -0.01 3.55
N ILE A 85 -40.50 -0.70 4.15
CA ILE A 85 -40.33 -1.35 5.45
C ILE A 85 -39.27 -2.45 5.30
N LEU A 86 -38.15 -2.31 6.01
CA LEU A 86 -37.05 -3.30 6.00
C LEU A 86 -36.50 -3.58 4.59
N GLY A 87 -36.42 -2.56 3.73
CA GLY A 87 -35.88 -2.68 2.37
C GLY A 87 -36.81 -3.32 1.34
N MET A 88 -38.09 -3.55 1.66
CA MET A 88 -39.08 -4.13 0.75
C MET A 88 -39.97 -3.05 0.12
N ALA A 89 -40.28 -3.17 -1.18
CA ALA A 89 -41.02 -2.16 -1.94
C ALA A 89 -42.43 -1.85 -1.39
N GLN A 90 -43.17 -2.88 -0.97
CA GLN A 90 -44.44 -2.77 -0.23
C GLN A 90 -44.56 -3.97 0.69
N THR A 91 -44.85 -3.73 1.97
CA THR A 91 -45.00 -4.80 2.96
C THR A 91 -46.26 -4.59 3.77
N THR A 92 -46.99 -5.67 3.97
CA THR A 92 -48.07 -5.75 4.94
C THR A 92 -47.61 -6.58 6.13
N LEU A 93 -47.68 -5.99 7.31
CA LEU A 93 -47.44 -6.61 8.60
C LEU A 93 -48.78 -6.88 9.26
N SER A 94 -48.97 -8.09 9.76
CA SER A 94 -50.16 -8.50 10.52
C SER A 94 -49.74 -9.03 11.88
N GLY A 95 -50.55 -8.80 12.90
CA GLY A 95 -50.09 -9.07 14.24
C GLY A 95 -51.13 -8.88 15.32
N ARG A 96 -50.65 -8.94 16.57
CA ARG A 96 -51.47 -8.83 17.77
C ARG A 96 -50.94 -7.76 18.71
N PHE A 97 -51.86 -6.99 19.29
CA PHE A 97 -51.63 -6.05 20.37
C PHE A 97 -52.14 -6.63 21.69
N ASP A 98 -51.27 -6.73 22.69
CA ASP A 98 -51.62 -7.28 24.02
C ASP A 98 -51.88 -6.19 25.09
N GLY A 99 -51.73 -4.92 24.73
CA GLY A 99 -51.80 -3.76 25.63
C GLY A 99 -50.48 -3.03 25.79
N ASN A 100 -49.36 -3.74 25.78
CA ASN A 100 -48.03 -3.17 25.98
C ASN A 100 -47.05 -3.52 24.85
N SER A 101 -47.35 -4.54 24.05
CA SER A 101 -46.50 -4.99 22.95
C SER A 101 -47.32 -5.18 21.68
N LEU A 102 -46.68 -4.88 20.55
CA LEU A 102 -47.13 -5.24 19.21
C LEU A 102 -46.25 -6.37 18.70
N THR A 103 -46.85 -7.54 18.49
CA THR A 103 -46.18 -8.65 17.80
C THR A 103 -46.63 -8.61 16.35
N LEU A 104 -45.74 -8.21 15.44
CA LEU A 104 -46.02 -8.06 14.01
C LEU A 104 -45.25 -9.11 13.21
N SER A 105 -45.91 -9.74 12.24
CA SER A 105 -45.33 -10.73 11.35
C SER A 105 -45.63 -10.35 9.90
N GLY A 106 -44.66 -10.54 9.01
CA GLY A 106 -44.79 -10.34 7.57
C GLY A 106 -44.17 -11.49 6.80
N VAL A 107 -44.37 -11.53 5.48
CA VAL A 107 -43.70 -12.51 4.62
C VAL A 107 -42.37 -11.91 4.15
N PRO A 108 -41.21 -12.59 4.31
CA PRO A 108 -40.94 -13.86 4.98
C PRO A 108 -40.13 -13.67 6.29
N SER A 109 -40.71 -13.02 7.31
CA SER A 109 -39.96 -12.63 8.51
C SER A 109 -40.40 -13.33 9.80
N THR A 110 -39.42 -13.55 10.68
CA THR A 110 -39.64 -13.85 12.10
C THR A 110 -40.53 -12.76 12.73
N PRO A 111 -41.48 -13.11 13.61
CA PRO A 111 -42.29 -12.12 14.31
C PRO A 111 -41.41 -11.08 15.02
N VAL A 112 -41.68 -9.81 14.76
CA VAL A 112 -41.04 -8.68 15.42
C VAL A 112 -41.90 -8.25 16.59
N ILE A 113 -41.31 -8.14 17.77
CA ILE A 113 -41.99 -7.69 18.98
C ILE A 113 -41.54 -6.27 19.28
N LEU A 114 -42.46 -5.30 19.16
CA LEU A 114 -42.23 -3.92 19.56
C LEU A 114 -42.92 -3.67 20.90
N LYS A 115 -42.19 -3.16 21.88
CA LYS A 115 -42.72 -2.84 23.22
C LYS A 115 -43.01 -1.36 23.32
N ARG A 116 -44.06 -0.97 24.03
CA ARG A 116 -44.32 0.45 24.32
C ARG A 116 -43.10 1.08 24.96
N ALA A 117 -42.75 2.27 24.50
CA ALA A 117 -41.56 2.98 24.92
C ALA A 117 -41.76 4.49 24.83
N SER A 118 -41.01 5.22 25.64
CA SER A 118 -40.95 6.68 25.59
C SER A 118 -39.92 7.15 24.57
N LEU A 119 -39.97 8.44 24.22
CA LEU A 119 -38.95 9.06 23.38
C LEU A 119 -37.55 8.95 24.03
N ALA A 120 -37.48 9.05 25.37
CA ALA A 120 -36.23 8.90 26.10
C ALA A 120 -35.63 7.49 25.96
N ASP A 121 -36.46 6.45 25.95
CA ASP A 121 -36.01 5.07 25.74
C ASP A 121 -35.43 4.89 24.33
N TYR A 122 -36.08 5.46 23.32
CA TYR A 122 -35.56 5.44 21.95
C TYR A 122 -34.23 6.20 21.84
N GLN A 123 -34.13 7.40 22.42
CA GLN A 123 -32.90 8.19 22.44
C GLN A 123 -31.76 7.40 23.09
N ALA A 124 -32.03 6.72 24.21
CA ALA A 124 -31.04 5.90 24.90
C ALA A 124 -30.54 4.73 24.04
N GLN A 125 -31.40 4.10 23.23
CA GLN A 125 -30.98 3.05 22.30
C GLN A 125 -30.16 3.59 21.13
N LEU A 126 -30.49 4.78 20.61
CA LEU A 126 -29.66 5.44 19.58
C LEU A 126 -28.28 5.81 20.12
N ASP A 127 -28.21 6.29 21.37
CA ASP A 127 -26.94 6.61 22.02
C ASP A 127 -26.07 5.37 22.22
N ASP A 128 -26.65 4.24 22.62
CA ASP A 128 -25.94 2.96 22.72
C ASP A 128 -25.44 2.48 21.34
N GLN A 129 -26.30 2.53 20.32
CA GLN A 129 -25.93 2.15 18.96
C GLN A 129 -24.81 3.04 18.41
N SER A 130 -24.84 4.34 18.70
CA SER A 130 -23.77 5.31 18.35
C SER A 130 -22.45 4.99 19.05
N LYS A 131 -22.47 4.64 20.35
CA LYS A 131 -21.27 4.20 21.07
C LYS A 131 -20.66 2.95 20.42
N ARG A 132 -21.48 1.96 20.08
CA ARG A 132 -21.04 0.74 19.40
C ARG A 132 -20.46 1.00 18.02
N SER A 133 -21.11 1.88 17.24
CA SER A 133 -20.59 2.37 15.97
C SER A 133 -19.17 2.92 16.13
N GLN A 134 -18.96 3.81 17.11
CA GLN A 134 -17.66 4.41 17.37
C GLN A 134 -16.61 3.38 17.81
N THR A 135 -16.99 2.38 18.62
CA THR A 135 -16.11 1.26 18.98
C THR A 135 -15.69 0.45 17.75
N ILE A 136 -16.61 0.14 16.83
CA ILE A 136 -16.30 -0.60 15.60
C ILE A 136 -15.35 0.21 14.70
N ILE A 137 -15.63 1.50 14.51
CA ILE A 137 -14.82 2.39 13.66
C ILE A 137 -13.39 2.50 14.22
N SER A 138 -13.26 2.75 15.53
CA SER A 138 -11.95 2.87 16.18
C SER A 138 -11.17 1.56 16.15
N ALA A 139 -11.80 0.43 16.46
CA ALA A 139 -11.16 -0.89 16.36
C ALA A 139 -10.67 -1.18 14.94
N ARG A 140 -11.46 -0.83 13.91
CA ARG A 140 -11.08 -1.00 12.51
C ARG A 140 -9.93 -0.09 12.11
N ALA A 141 -9.93 1.17 12.56
CA ALA A 141 -8.83 2.11 12.29
C ALA A 141 -7.52 1.59 12.90
N THR A 142 -7.56 1.10 14.14
CA THR A 142 -6.41 0.46 14.81
C THR A 142 -5.91 -0.76 14.05
N ALA A 143 -6.80 -1.69 13.68
CA ALA A 143 -6.43 -2.88 12.92
C ALA A 143 -5.85 -2.54 11.54
N ALA A 144 -6.40 -1.54 10.84
CA ALA A 144 -5.86 -1.06 9.58
C ALA A 144 -4.47 -0.41 9.74
N GLY A 145 -4.27 0.36 10.81
CA GLY A 145 -2.97 0.92 11.17
C GLY A 145 -1.93 -0.17 11.41
N GLN A 146 -2.25 -1.17 12.24
CA GLN A 146 -1.37 -2.31 12.51
C GLN A 146 -1.00 -3.08 11.24
N ARG A 147 -1.97 -3.35 10.35
CA ARG A 147 -1.70 -4.02 9.07
C ARG A 147 -0.75 -3.22 8.18
N ARG A 148 -0.90 -1.89 8.12
CA ARG A 148 0.00 -1.02 7.35
C ARG A 148 1.42 -1.05 7.92
N THR A 149 1.56 -0.98 9.23
CA THR A 149 2.85 -1.11 9.92
C THR A 149 3.53 -2.44 9.61
N LEU A 150 2.81 -3.56 9.75
CA LEU A 150 3.37 -4.88 9.44
C LEU A 150 3.74 -5.03 7.96
N GLN A 151 2.94 -4.48 7.05
CA GLN A 151 3.24 -4.52 5.62
C GLN A 151 4.49 -3.69 5.29
N ALA A 152 4.60 -2.48 5.85
CA ALA A 152 5.76 -1.63 5.66
C ALA A 152 7.05 -2.31 6.18
N GLU A 153 6.96 -3.04 7.29
CA GLU A 153 8.08 -3.83 7.81
C GLU A 153 8.49 -4.95 6.85
N LYS A 154 7.53 -5.72 6.33
CA LYS A 154 7.81 -6.78 5.34
C LYS A 154 8.40 -6.23 4.04
N ASP A 155 7.91 -5.09 3.58
CA ASP A 155 8.42 -4.42 2.39
C ASP A 155 9.87 -3.94 2.62
N PHE A 156 10.17 -3.42 3.81
CA PHE A 156 11.53 -3.06 4.23
C PHE A 156 12.46 -4.27 4.23
N LEU A 157 12.09 -5.37 4.89
CA LEU A 157 12.89 -6.60 4.93
C LEU A 157 13.17 -7.15 3.52
N SER A 158 12.14 -7.20 2.68
CA SER A 158 12.26 -7.64 1.28
C SER A 158 13.16 -6.73 0.45
N HIS A 159 13.19 -5.43 0.76
CA HIS A 159 14.09 -4.47 0.11
C HIS A 159 15.53 -4.69 0.54
N VAL A 160 15.79 -4.86 1.84
CA VAL A 160 17.13 -5.15 2.38
C VAL A 160 17.71 -6.42 1.75
N ASP A 161 16.95 -7.52 1.74
CA ASP A 161 17.43 -8.79 1.18
C ASP A 161 17.71 -8.72 -0.32
N ARG A 162 16.91 -7.93 -1.07
CA ARG A 162 17.15 -7.66 -2.50
C ARG A 162 18.46 -6.90 -2.72
N VAL A 163 18.70 -5.86 -1.93
CA VAL A 163 19.92 -5.04 -2.01
C VAL A 163 21.15 -5.90 -1.67
N ILE A 164 21.09 -6.70 -0.60
CA ILE A 164 22.16 -7.64 -0.25
C ILE A 164 22.44 -8.61 -1.41
N SER A 165 21.39 -9.16 -2.03
CA SER A 165 21.54 -10.07 -3.17
C SER A 165 22.21 -9.40 -4.37
N GLN A 166 21.89 -8.13 -4.64
CA GLN A 166 22.53 -7.36 -5.70
C GLN A 166 23.99 -7.05 -5.38
N MET A 167 24.30 -6.71 -4.12
CA MET A 167 25.67 -6.53 -3.65
C MET A 167 26.51 -7.80 -3.84
N GLN A 168 25.95 -8.97 -3.52
CA GLN A 168 26.62 -10.27 -3.70
C GLN A 168 26.89 -10.60 -5.17
N ARG A 169 25.96 -10.27 -6.08
CA ARG A 169 26.19 -10.43 -7.53
C ARG A 169 27.32 -9.53 -8.01
N PHE A 170 27.29 -8.26 -7.59
CA PHE A 170 28.37 -7.33 -7.88
C PHE A 170 29.71 -7.85 -7.33
N ASP A 171 29.72 -8.35 -6.09
CA ASP A 171 30.92 -8.89 -5.44
C ASP A 171 31.56 -10.05 -6.24
N ALA A 172 30.73 -10.96 -6.77
CA ALA A 172 31.15 -12.09 -7.58
C ALA A 172 31.74 -11.69 -8.94
N GLU A 173 31.28 -10.58 -9.52
CA GLU A 173 31.77 -10.07 -10.81
C GLU A 173 32.96 -9.10 -10.66
N ALA A 174 33.03 -8.40 -9.52
CA ALA A 174 34.01 -7.35 -9.25
C ALA A 174 35.46 -7.85 -9.36
N ASP A 175 35.76 -9.02 -8.80
CA ASP A 175 37.13 -9.56 -8.81
C ASP A 175 37.58 -9.90 -10.25
N VAL A 176 36.66 -10.33 -11.10
CA VAL A 176 36.92 -10.59 -12.53
C VAL A 176 37.27 -9.29 -13.25
N HIS A 177 36.55 -8.20 -12.99
CA HIS A 177 36.84 -6.89 -13.58
C HIS A 177 38.18 -6.32 -13.09
N LEU A 178 38.41 -6.36 -11.78
CA LEU A 178 39.67 -5.90 -11.17
C LEU A 178 40.88 -6.65 -11.74
N GLY A 179 40.77 -7.97 -11.94
CA GLY A 179 41.81 -8.78 -12.55
C GLY A 179 42.12 -8.45 -14.02
N ARG A 180 41.19 -7.81 -14.74
CA ARG A 180 41.37 -7.46 -16.17
C ARG A 180 42.12 -6.14 -16.37
N PHE A 181 42.06 -5.20 -15.42
CA PHE A 181 42.68 -3.88 -15.60
C PHE A 181 44.17 -3.92 -15.92
N PRO A 182 45.02 -4.72 -15.23
CA PRO A 182 46.44 -4.77 -15.57
C PRO A 182 46.72 -5.25 -17.00
N ASN A 183 45.88 -6.13 -17.54
CA ASN A 183 46.04 -6.63 -18.90
C ASN A 183 45.59 -5.60 -19.94
N ALA A 184 44.53 -4.86 -19.66
CA ALA A 184 44.08 -3.75 -20.52
C ALA A 184 45.14 -2.62 -20.56
N GLU A 185 45.74 -2.26 -19.42
CA GLU A 185 46.84 -1.31 -19.37
C GLU A 185 48.05 -1.78 -20.21
N LYS A 186 48.45 -3.05 -20.06
CA LYS A 186 49.52 -3.64 -20.88
C LYS A 186 49.19 -3.63 -22.37
N ALA A 187 47.92 -3.83 -22.74
CA ALA A 187 47.49 -3.80 -24.13
C ALA A 187 47.67 -2.41 -24.75
N TYR A 188 47.29 -1.33 -24.04
CA TYR A 188 47.54 0.04 -24.52
C TYR A 188 49.03 0.30 -24.76
N ILE A 189 49.88 -0.05 -23.79
CA ILE A 189 51.33 0.12 -23.88
C ILE A 189 51.92 -0.70 -25.05
N ALA A 190 51.45 -1.93 -25.23
CA ALA A 190 51.92 -2.79 -26.33
C ALA A 190 51.53 -2.24 -27.71
N VAL A 191 50.33 -1.66 -27.86
CA VAL A 191 49.93 -1.00 -29.10
C VAL A 191 50.81 0.22 -29.37
N THR A 192 51.05 1.07 -28.38
CA THR A 192 51.99 2.21 -28.51
C THR A 192 53.38 1.76 -28.94
N ALA A 193 53.92 0.71 -28.32
CA ALA A 193 55.24 0.18 -28.67
C ALA A 193 55.29 -0.25 -30.15
N LYS A 194 54.20 -0.84 -30.67
CA LYS A 194 54.09 -1.20 -32.08
C LYS A 194 53.97 0.00 -33.03
N VAL A 195 53.21 1.03 -32.65
CA VAL A 195 53.18 2.31 -33.40
C VAL A 195 54.60 2.89 -33.49
N SER A 196 55.31 2.95 -32.35
CA SER A 196 56.68 3.44 -32.29
C SER A 196 57.64 2.62 -33.16
N GLU A 197 57.49 1.29 -33.20
CA GLU A 197 58.28 0.40 -34.06
C GLU A 197 58.07 0.73 -35.55
N TYR A 198 56.82 0.91 -36.00
CA TYR A 198 56.53 1.26 -37.39
C TYR A 198 57.06 2.65 -37.77
N VAL A 199 56.82 3.67 -36.94
CA VAL A 199 57.35 5.02 -37.16
C VAL A 199 58.89 5.03 -37.19
N THR A 200 59.54 4.25 -36.34
CA THR A 200 61.01 4.13 -36.36
C THR A 200 61.53 3.51 -37.66
N ARG A 201 60.85 2.46 -38.17
CA ARG A 201 61.21 1.86 -39.47
C ARG A 201 60.98 2.81 -40.63
N GLU A 202 59.90 3.59 -40.58
CA GLU A 202 59.60 4.58 -41.61
C GLU A 202 60.70 5.66 -41.67
N ARG A 203 61.12 6.18 -40.51
CA ARG A 203 62.24 7.15 -40.37
C ARG A 203 63.53 6.67 -41.01
N GLN A 204 63.82 5.36 -40.95
CA GLN A 204 65.03 4.77 -41.57
C GLN A 204 64.99 4.76 -43.10
N LEU A 205 63.81 4.95 -43.71
CA LEU A 205 63.62 4.93 -45.16
C LEU A 205 63.55 6.34 -45.78
N VAL A 206 63.59 7.39 -44.95
CA VAL A 206 63.54 8.80 -45.39
C VAL A 206 64.72 9.11 -46.32
N GLY A 207 64.47 9.92 -47.35
CA GLY A 207 65.50 10.31 -48.33
C GLY A 207 65.80 9.26 -49.41
N ASN A 208 65.10 8.12 -49.42
CA ASN A 208 65.23 7.10 -50.46
C ASN A 208 63.97 7.04 -51.35
N PRO A 209 63.97 7.64 -52.55
CA PRO A 209 62.81 7.66 -53.45
C PRO A 209 62.31 6.26 -53.84
N SER A 210 63.19 5.26 -53.94
CA SER A 210 62.83 3.89 -54.30
C SER A 210 62.02 3.14 -53.23
N ARG A 211 61.89 3.73 -52.03
CA ARG A 211 61.21 3.14 -50.86
C ARG A 211 59.92 3.86 -50.46
N ALA A 212 59.43 4.82 -51.26
CA ALA A 212 58.24 5.62 -50.94
C ALA A 212 56.98 4.75 -50.64
N VAL A 213 56.73 3.71 -51.44
CA VAL A 213 55.59 2.79 -51.22
C VAL A 213 55.72 2.05 -49.88
N ALA A 214 56.92 1.60 -49.53
CA ALA A 214 57.15 0.90 -48.27
C ALA A 214 56.97 1.83 -47.05
N ARG A 215 57.32 3.11 -47.17
CA ARG A 215 57.03 4.13 -46.15
C ARG A 215 55.54 4.30 -45.92
N SER A 216 54.78 4.55 -46.99
CA SER A 216 53.32 4.72 -46.91
C SER A 216 52.63 3.49 -46.29
N GLN A 217 53.08 2.27 -46.61
CA GLN A 217 52.57 1.05 -45.98
C GLN A 217 52.83 0.99 -44.47
N LEU A 218 53.98 1.50 -43.99
CA LEU A 218 54.30 1.56 -42.56
C LEU A 218 53.45 2.59 -41.83
N GLU A 219 53.21 3.76 -42.44
CA GLU A 219 52.33 4.79 -41.88
C GLU A 219 50.88 4.27 -41.76
N VAL A 220 50.37 3.61 -42.81
CA VAL A 220 49.05 2.98 -42.79
C VAL A 220 48.99 1.91 -41.69
N ALA A 221 50.02 1.08 -41.55
CA ALA A 221 50.08 0.06 -40.49
C ALA A 221 50.13 0.68 -39.08
N ALA A 222 50.86 1.78 -38.90
CA ALA A 222 50.93 2.53 -37.65
C ALA A 222 49.58 3.16 -37.28
N THR A 223 48.89 3.73 -38.27
CA THR A 223 47.55 4.29 -38.10
C THR A 223 46.54 3.20 -37.74
N GLN A 224 46.52 2.10 -38.50
CA GLN A 224 45.60 0.98 -38.25
C GLN A 224 45.81 0.34 -36.88
N ILE A 225 47.06 0.10 -36.46
CA ILE A 225 47.30 -0.49 -35.14
C ILE A 225 46.91 0.46 -34.01
N SER A 226 47.02 1.78 -34.19
CA SER A 226 46.59 2.76 -33.18
C SER A 226 45.08 2.74 -32.89
N LEU A 227 44.26 2.25 -33.84
CA LEU A 227 42.83 2.02 -33.66
C LEU A 227 42.54 0.85 -32.71
N ASN A 228 43.48 -0.09 -32.54
CA ASN A 228 43.31 -1.17 -31.56
C ASN A 228 43.32 -0.62 -30.12
N THR A 229 43.96 0.53 -29.87
CA THR A 229 43.88 1.23 -28.58
C THR A 229 42.42 1.57 -28.26
N ASP A 230 41.66 2.07 -29.23
CA ASP A 230 40.24 2.44 -29.06
C ASP A 230 39.37 1.20 -28.82
N GLN A 231 39.65 0.11 -29.52
CA GLN A 231 38.91 -1.15 -29.34
C GLN A 231 39.03 -1.71 -27.93
N VAL A 232 40.24 -1.66 -27.34
CA VAL A 232 40.45 -2.05 -25.94
C VAL A 232 39.72 -1.06 -25.01
N HIS A 233 39.74 0.23 -25.34
CA HIS A 233 39.11 1.28 -24.55
C HIS A 233 37.59 1.15 -24.46
N PHE A 234 36.90 0.77 -25.54
CA PHE A 234 35.45 0.56 -25.55
C PHE A 234 34.96 -0.45 -24.50
N GLN A 235 35.78 -1.45 -24.15
CA GLN A 235 35.43 -2.40 -23.09
C GLN A 235 35.45 -1.73 -21.70
N GLY A 236 36.42 -0.84 -21.47
CA GLY A 236 36.50 -0.01 -20.26
C GLY A 236 35.31 0.94 -20.14
N GLU A 237 34.95 1.63 -21.23
CA GLU A 237 33.78 2.51 -21.27
C GLU A 237 32.46 1.77 -21.05
N ALA A 238 32.31 0.55 -21.59
CA ALA A 238 31.13 -0.27 -21.38
C ALA A 238 30.97 -0.64 -19.89
N LEU A 239 32.08 -0.99 -19.23
CA LEU A 239 32.08 -1.25 -17.80
C LEU A 239 31.77 0.01 -16.99
N GLN A 240 32.38 1.14 -17.33
CA GLN A 240 32.10 2.43 -16.68
C GLN A 240 30.61 2.80 -16.75
N ARG A 241 30.01 2.74 -17.95
CA ARG A 241 28.57 2.99 -18.14
C ARG A 241 27.70 2.04 -17.32
N SER A 242 28.09 0.76 -17.24
CA SER A 242 27.38 -0.22 -16.41
C SER A 242 27.43 0.14 -14.92
N LEU A 243 28.59 0.58 -14.41
CA LEU A 243 28.72 1.02 -13.02
C LEU A 243 27.84 2.23 -12.74
N GLU A 244 27.91 3.26 -13.59
CA GLU A 244 27.13 4.50 -13.42
C GLU A 244 25.62 4.23 -13.45
N THR A 245 25.17 3.34 -14.34
CA THR A 245 23.74 3.08 -14.53
C THR A 245 23.18 2.09 -13.51
N ASN A 246 23.94 1.05 -13.16
CA ASN A 246 23.41 -0.09 -12.41
C ASN A 246 23.94 -0.17 -10.98
N ILE A 247 25.19 0.23 -10.73
CA ILE A 247 25.85 0.01 -9.43
C ILE A 247 25.90 1.27 -8.58
N ALA A 248 26.09 2.46 -9.16
CA ALA A 248 26.06 3.71 -8.40
C ALA A 248 24.71 3.94 -7.69
N PRO A 249 23.54 3.65 -8.30
CA PRO A 249 22.26 3.70 -7.58
C PRO A 249 22.19 2.69 -6.43
N LEU A 250 22.81 1.51 -6.58
CA LEU A 250 22.87 0.50 -5.52
C LEU A 250 23.71 0.99 -4.33
N VAL A 251 24.83 1.69 -4.56
CA VAL A 251 25.63 2.33 -3.50
C VAL A 251 24.79 3.32 -2.68
N ASN A 252 23.98 4.14 -3.36
CA ASN A 252 23.07 5.07 -2.69
C ASN A 252 22.01 4.34 -1.86
N GLN A 253 21.39 3.29 -2.42
CA GLN A 253 20.41 2.46 -1.69
C GLN A 253 21.01 1.79 -0.45
N VAL A 254 22.24 1.26 -0.55
CA VAL A 254 22.96 0.67 0.58
C VAL A 254 23.19 1.72 1.67
N SER A 255 23.62 2.94 1.30
CA SER A 255 23.84 4.02 2.25
C SER A 255 22.55 4.45 2.95
N GLU A 256 21.46 4.63 2.20
CA GLU A 256 20.16 5.01 2.76
C GLU A 256 19.61 3.95 3.71
N LEU A 257 19.67 2.67 3.32
CA LEU A 257 19.21 1.57 4.17
C LEU A 257 20.10 1.39 5.39
N ALA A 258 21.42 1.53 5.25
CA ALA A 258 22.36 1.48 6.37
C ALA A 258 22.07 2.59 7.39
N GLN A 259 21.80 3.81 6.91
CA GLN A 259 21.40 4.91 7.78
C GLN A 259 20.11 4.59 8.55
N ARG A 260 19.07 4.09 7.87
CA ARG A 260 17.82 3.66 8.54
C ARG A 260 18.06 2.57 9.57
N CYS A 261 18.95 1.62 9.28
CA CYS A 261 19.33 0.56 10.21
C CYS A 261 20.05 1.09 11.46
N HIS A 262 20.80 2.20 11.35
CA HIS A 262 21.42 2.85 12.50
C HIS A 262 20.43 3.64 13.36
N GLU A 263 19.36 4.16 12.78
CA GLU A 263 18.31 4.91 13.49
C GLU A 263 17.49 4.03 14.47
N THR A 264 17.73 2.71 14.51
CA THR A 264 17.35 1.70 15.53
C THR A 264 15.88 1.60 15.95
N GLN A 265 14.98 2.40 15.41
CA GLN A 265 13.56 2.28 15.67
C GLN A 265 12.87 1.55 14.51
N PRO A 266 12.27 0.36 14.79
CA PRO A 266 11.36 -0.27 13.84
C PRO A 266 10.26 0.70 13.43
N ILE A 267 9.70 0.52 12.23
CA ILE A 267 8.66 1.41 11.68
C ILE A 267 7.34 1.18 12.43
N GLY A 268 7.24 1.66 13.67
CA GLY A 268 6.06 1.55 14.53
C GLY A 268 6.36 0.91 15.88
N GLY A 269 6.04 1.61 16.97
CA GLY A 269 6.36 1.20 18.35
C GLY A 269 5.60 -0.02 18.90
N ASN A 270 4.81 -0.74 18.08
CA ASN A 270 3.97 -1.86 18.51
C ASN A 270 4.15 -3.12 17.64
N LEU A 271 5.35 -3.34 17.09
CA LEU A 271 5.64 -4.61 16.42
C LEU A 271 5.80 -5.75 17.44
N PRO A 272 5.39 -6.98 17.12
CA PRO A 272 5.69 -8.12 17.98
C PRO A 272 7.20 -8.42 17.99
N GLN A 273 7.65 -9.10 19.04
CA GLN A 273 9.09 -9.30 19.29
C GLN A 273 9.81 -10.03 18.16
N ALA A 274 9.13 -10.97 17.49
CA ALA A 274 9.71 -11.73 16.40
C ALA A 274 10.10 -10.84 15.21
N GLU A 275 9.22 -9.90 14.86
CA GLU A 275 9.40 -8.92 13.78
C GLU A 275 10.53 -7.93 14.11
N ILE A 276 10.66 -7.54 15.39
CA ILE A 276 11.77 -6.69 15.85
C ILE A 276 13.11 -7.41 15.68
N GLU A 277 13.19 -8.70 16.04
CA GLU A 277 14.42 -9.48 15.87
C GLU A 277 14.73 -9.76 14.40
N GLU A 278 13.72 -9.96 13.56
CA GLU A 278 13.88 -10.10 12.10
C GLU A 278 14.44 -8.81 11.47
N HIS A 279 13.90 -7.64 11.85
CA HIS A 279 14.40 -6.33 11.47
C HIS A 279 15.87 -6.15 11.81
N LYS A 280 16.24 -6.38 13.07
CA LYS A 280 17.63 -6.28 13.54
C LYS A 280 18.53 -7.26 12.77
N GLY A 281 18.06 -8.47 12.54
CA GLY A 281 18.76 -9.48 11.76
C GLY A 281 19.07 -9.00 10.35
N ALA A 282 18.08 -8.49 9.63
CA ALA A 282 18.24 -7.95 8.28
C ALA A 282 19.21 -6.77 8.26
N CYS A 283 19.06 -5.82 9.20
CA CYS A 283 19.96 -4.68 9.33
C CYS A 283 21.41 -5.08 9.61
N ASN A 284 21.64 -6.04 10.51
CA ASN A 284 22.97 -6.55 10.78
C ASN A 284 23.60 -7.21 9.53
N ARG A 285 22.83 -7.98 8.75
CA ARG A 285 23.32 -8.55 7.49
C ARG A 285 23.75 -7.46 6.50
N LEU A 286 22.93 -6.41 6.35
CA LEU A 286 23.25 -5.29 5.46
C LEU A 286 24.51 -4.56 5.91
N LEU A 287 24.57 -4.16 7.18
CA LEU A 287 25.69 -3.42 7.76
C LEU A 287 27.00 -4.21 7.72
N ASN A 288 26.94 -5.54 7.83
CA ASN A 288 28.12 -6.39 7.68
C ASN A 288 28.57 -6.53 6.23
N ALA A 289 27.64 -6.53 5.26
CA ALA A 289 27.97 -6.67 3.84
C ALA A 289 28.43 -5.35 3.19
N ALA A 290 27.93 -4.20 3.67
CA ALA A 290 28.16 -2.89 3.06
C ALA A 290 29.64 -2.47 2.94
N PRO A 291 30.52 -2.66 3.95
CA PRO A 291 31.91 -2.25 3.86
C PRO A 291 32.67 -2.94 2.71
N ALA A 292 32.52 -4.25 2.57
CA ALA A 292 33.20 -5.01 1.52
C ALA A 292 32.71 -4.60 0.12
N PHE A 293 31.39 -4.44 -0.03
CA PHE A 293 30.78 -3.94 -1.26
C PHE A 293 31.32 -2.55 -1.64
N ASN A 294 31.30 -1.59 -0.71
CA ASN A 294 31.78 -0.23 -0.94
C ASN A 294 33.28 -0.19 -1.27
N GLN A 295 34.09 -1.02 -0.60
CA GLN A 295 35.52 -1.14 -0.88
C GLN A 295 35.77 -1.64 -2.31
N LYS A 296 35.07 -2.69 -2.75
CA LYS A 296 35.21 -3.21 -4.12
C LYS A 296 34.70 -2.22 -5.16
N TYR A 297 33.58 -1.55 -4.91
CA TYR A 297 33.10 -0.47 -5.78
C TYR A 297 34.15 0.63 -5.96
N ALA A 298 34.74 1.12 -4.87
CA ALA A 298 35.79 2.13 -4.91
C ALA A 298 37.03 1.63 -5.67
N ALA A 299 37.41 0.37 -5.50
CA ALA A 299 38.53 -0.24 -6.23
C ALA A 299 38.28 -0.29 -7.74
N ILE A 300 37.06 -0.63 -8.18
CA ILE A 300 36.71 -0.64 -9.60
C ILE A 300 36.74 0.78 -10.18
N VAL A 301 36.15 1.75 -9.47
CA VAL A 301 36.18 3.17 -9.88
C VAL A 301 37.61 3.67 -10.03
N ALA A 302 38.48 3.37 -9.06
CA ALA A 302 39.90 3.73 -9.12
C ALA A 302 40.63 3.03 -10.27
N GLY A 303 40.33 1.74 -10.51
CA GLY A 303 40.89 0.98 -11.62
C GLY A 303 40.50 1.53 -13.00
N LEU A 304 39.23 1.91 -13.18
CA LEU A 304 38.76 2.58 -14.40
C LEU A 304 39.42 3.95 -14.59
N SER A 305 39.52 4.77 -13.53
CA SER A 305 40.19 6.07 -13.60
C SER A 305 41.66 5.91 -13.98
N ARG A 306 42.36 4.91 -13.44
CA ARG A 306 43.73 4.58 -13.83
C ARG A 306 43.81 4.14 -15.29
N LEU A 307 42.91 3.26 -15.73
CA LEU A 307 42.86 2.77 -17.10
C LEU A 307 42.66 3.92 -18.10
N GLU A 308 41.78 4.86 -17.77
CA GLU A 308 41.51 6.07 -18.55
C GLU A 308 42.74 6.98 -18.66
N ASN A 309 43.47 7.17 -17.57
CA ASN A 309 44.71 7.95 -17.58
C ASN A 309 45.80 7.30 -18.44
N VAL A 310 45.94 5.96 -18.39
CA VAL A 310 46.87 5.22 -19.26
C VAL A 310 46.44 5.38 -20.72
N TYR A 311 45.16 5.15 -21.03
CA TYR A 311 44.62 5.30 -22.37
C TYR A 311 44.94 6.69 -22.97
N LYS A 312 44.64 7.77 -22.25
CA LYS A 312 44.93 9.14 -22.69
C LYS A 312 46.41 9.36 -22.96
N ARG A 313 47.27 8.98 -22.01
CA ARG A 313 48.73 9.12 -22.16
C ARG A 313 49.25 8.37 -23.39
N GLU A 314 48.85 7.12 -23.55
CA GLU A 314 49.28 6.29 -24.67
C GLU A 314 48.76 6.84 -26.00
N LYS A 315 47.50 7.30 -26.06
CA LYS A 315 46.93 7.94 -27.25
C LYS A 315 47.63 9.23 -27.64
N GLU A 316 47.90 10.11 -26.67
CA GLU A 316 48.65 11.34 -26.92
C GLU A 316 50.06 11.05 -27.45
N TYR A 317 50.72 10.01 -26.94
CA TYR A 317 52.04 9.63 -27.42
C TYR A 317 51.99 9.02 -28.83
N GLN A 318 51.00 8.16 -29.11
CA GLN A 318 50.74 7.64 -30.46
C GLN A 318 50.49 8.78 -31.45
N ALA A 319 49.67 9.78 -31.08
CA ALA A 319 49.40 10.94 -31.93
C ALA A 319 50.66 11.75 -32.25
N LYS A 320 51.54 11.97 -31.26
CA LYS A 320 52.85 12.63 -31.48
C LYS A 320 53.75 11.83 -32.42
N LEU A 321 53.80 10.51 -32.25
CA LEU A 321 54.59 9.64 -33.12
C LEU A 321 54.11 9.70 -34.58
N LEU A 322 52.80 9.71 -34.80
CA LEU A 322 52.19 9.80 -36.13
C LEU A 322 52.35 11.19 -36.75
N ASP A 323 52.16 12.27 -35.99
CA ASP A 323 52.39 13.65 -36.47
C ASP A 323 53.87 13.88 -36.84
N ASP A 324 54.81 13.39 -36.01
CA ASP A 324 56.24 13.43 -36.34
C ASP A 324 56.56 12.64 -37.62
N ALA A 325 55.85 11.54 -37.89
CA ALA A 325 56.02 10.75 -39.10
C ALA A 325 55.54 11.50 -40.35
N GLN A 326 54.37 12.14 -40.26
CA GLN A 326 53.79 12.94 -41.35
C GLN A 326 54.67 14.13 -41.75
N ARG A 327 55.38 14.74 -40.78
CA ARG A 327 56.33 15.84 -41.07
C ARG A 327 57.59 15.42 -41.82
N LEU A 328 57.82 14.12 -42.01
CA LEU A 328 58.94 13.57 -42.78
C LEU A 328 58.58 13.27 -44.24
N GLU A 329 57.33 13.49 -44.63
CA GLU A 329 56.88 13.50 -46.02
C GLU A 329 57.16 14.84 -46.70
#